data_AF-A0A523IHI1-F1
#
_entry.id   AF-A0A523IHI1-F1
#
_cell.length_a   1.000
_cell.length_b   1.000
_cell.length_c   1.000
_cell.angle_alpha   90.00
_cell.angle_beta   90.00
_cell.angle_gamma   90.00
#
_symmetry.space_group_name_H-M   'P 1'
#
loop_
_entity.id
_entity.type
_entity.pdbx_description
1 polymer ?
#
loop_
_entity_poly.entity_id
_entity_poly.type
_entity_poly.pdbx_seq_one_letter_code
_entity_poly.pdbx_strand_id
1 'polypeptide(L)'
;MRRLIRKAISIKVDLREAAKNEIEFLRARRVDIKDLRSVCLTLGPYRNLTTLTAGIVALHPTCQALNHAGERIFNNKQLNFFSDYTDEKFDMFVRYAIYASGRGREGPYGGSVTYSHAFGNQHKLTEMYKSAYGDQLMKDTIHCLFWKESMAVSTYIRAHSVDLGNILSRNNKLRFLMPVRNPLDCAVSNIKFFGGTEQLDEFFMLKNRQNVLIKVLEAILDELRSFLDWQEQYPKRFFYYFEHEFERETLLNLAEFLDVEPDEKWCENSLEAFDMKSRYQHAEATVDIYNKFVEEKFAIFPEASAKLLQFTNPVSQQT
;
A
#
# COMPACT_ATOMS: atom_id res chain seq x y z
N MET A 1 40.75 -18.82 13.36
CA MET A 1 41.01 -17.42 12.95
C MET A 1 39.95 -16.85 11.99
N ARG A 2 39.69 -17.44 10.80
CA ARG A 2 38.66 -16.94 9.84
C ARG A 2 37.23 -16.82 10.40
N ARG A 3 36.79 -17.75 11.26
CA ARG A 3 35.46 -17.73 11.92
C ARG A 3 35.32 -16.59 12.94
N LEU A 4 36.39 -16.25 13.65
CA LEU A 4 36.41 -15.15 14.63
C LEU A 4 36.42 -13.78 13.92
N ILE A 5 37.15 -13.66 12.81
CA ILE A 5 37.17 -12.45 11.98
C ILE A 5 35.77 -12.21 11.35
N ARG A 6 35.12 -13.25 10.80
CA ARG A 6 33.74 -13.13 10.29
C ARG A 6 32.74 -12.72 11.36
N LYS A 7 32.82 -13.30 12.57
CA LYS A 7 31.96 -12.93 13.70
C LYS A 7 32.19 -11.48 14.15
N ALA A 8 33.44 -11.04 14.23
CA ALA A 8 33.78 -9.66 14.59
C ALA A 8 33.34 -8.63 13.53
N ILE A 9 33.42 -8.99 12.23
CA ILE A 9 32.88 -8.17 11.14
C ILE A 9 31.35 -8.08 11.22
N SER A 10 30.66 -9.22 11.43
CA SER A 10 29.19 -9.25 11.60
C SER A 10 28.75 -8.34 12.76
N ILE A 11 29.35 -8.49 13.93
CA ILE A 11 29.03 -7.67 15.12
C ILE A 11 29.28 -6.16 14.85
N LYS A 12 30.35 -5.82 14.13
CA LYS A 12 30.62 -4.41 13.77
C LYS A 12 29.60 -3.85 12.77
N VAL A 13 29.11 -4.67 11.85
CA VAL A 13 28.05 -4.29 10.90
C VAL A 13 26.74 -4.06 11.67
N ASP A 14 26.37 -4.99 12.55
CA ASP A 14 25.14 -4.91 13.37
C ASP A 14 25.14 -3.65 14.26
N LEU A 15 26.28 -3.33 14.90
CA LEU A 15 26.39 -2.13 15.75
C LEU A 15 26.28 -0.82 14.97
N ARG A 16 26.82 -0.77 13.75
CA ARG A 16 26.71 0.43 12.88
C ARG A 16 25.27 0.63 12.42
N GLU A 17 24.58 -0.45 12.06
CA GLU A 17 23.19 -0.40 11.64
C GLU A 17 22.26 -0.03 12.80
N ALA A 18 22.47 -0.61 13.99
CA ALA A 18 21.77 -0.23 15.20
C ALA A 18 21.96 1.26 15.55
N ALA A 19 23.20 1.76 15.51
CA ALA A 19 23.50 3.17 15.77
C ALA A 19 22.85 4.09 14.72
N LYS A 20 22.85 3.68 13.44
CA LYS A 20 22.18 4.42 12.37
C LYS A 20 20.67 4.50 12.63
N ASN A 21 20.04 3.37 12.96
CA ASN A 21 18.60 3.31 13.25
C ASN A 21 18.23 4.18 14.45
N GLU A 22 19.04 4.18 15.50
CA GLU A 22 18.84 5.05 16.67
C GLU A 22 18.97 6.53 16.31
N ILE A 23 19.96 6.91 15.50
CA ILE A 23 20.11 8.31 15.02
C ILE A 23 18.90 8.73 14.18
N GLU A 24 18.43 7.87 13.27
CA GLU A 24 17.23 8.14 12.48
C GLU A 24 16.00 8.31 13.38
N PHE A 25 15.84 7.43 14.38
CA PHE A 25 14.76 7.51 15.37
C PHE A 25 14.80 8.82 16.16
N LEU A 26 15.95 9.22 16.69
CA LEU A 26 16.12 10.47 17.42
C LEU A 26 15.85 11.71 16.56
N ARG A 27 16.20 11.67 15.27
CA ARG A 27 15.90 12.75 14.33
C ARG A 27 14.42 12.82 14.00
N ALA A 28 13.77 11.67 13.82
CA ALA A 28 12.33 11.59 13.58
C ALA A 28 11.52 12.25 14.70
N ARG A 29 11.94 12.15 15.97
CA ARG A 29 11.24 12.78 17.11
C ARG A 29 11.03 14.30 16.95
N ARG A 30 11.82 14.96 16.10
CA ARG A 30 11.74 16.40 15.84
C ARG A 30 10.77 16.78 14.72
N VAL A 31 10.25 15.81 13.95
CA VAL A 31 9.27 16.07 12.90
C VAL A 31 7.98 16.55 13.54
N ASP A 32 7.48 17.72 13.13
CA ASP A 32 6.19 18.24 13.58
C ASP A 32 5.03 17.48 12.91
N ILE A 33 3.99 17.16 13.69
CA ILE A 33 2.80 16.42 13.26
C ILE A 33 1.51 17.09 13.70
N LYS A 34 1.58 18.34 14.20
CA LYS A 34 0.41 19.06 14.75
C LYS A 34 -0.71 19.25 13.73
N ASP A 35 -0.35 19.47 12.46
CA ASP A 35 -1.30 19.74 11.37
C ASP A 35 -1.78 18.46 10.69
N LEU A 36 -1.31 17.30 11.14
CA LEU A 36 -1.68 16.00 10.57
C LEU A 36 -3.11 15.62 10.98
N ARG A 37 -3.96 15.41 9.98
CA ARG A 37 -5.38 15.08 10.11
C ARG A 37 -5.65 13.60 9.89
N SER A 38 -4.90 12.96 8.99
CA SER A 38 -5.10 11.55 8.66
C SER A 38 -3.78 10.79 8.44
N VAL A 39 -3.87 9.48 8.64
CA VAL A 39 -2.80 8.52 8.39
C VAL A 39 -3.41 7.34 7.63
N CYS A 40 -3.15 7.27 6.34
CA CYS A 40 -3.70 6.26 5.45
C CYS A 40 -2.69 5.14 5.19
N LEU A 41 -3.04 3.91 5.54
CA LEU A 41 -2.26 2.72 5.23
C LEU A 41 -2.90 1.99 4.07
N THR A 42 -2.10 1.55 3.11
CA THR A 42 -2.60 0.62 2.09
C THR A 42 -2.77 -0.77 2.67
N LEU A 43 -3.82 -1.48 2.24
CA LEU A 43 -4.03 -2.91 2.48
C LEU A 43 -4.15 -3.62 1.13
N GLY A 44 -4.13 -4.95 1.17
CA GLY A 44 -4.33 -5.79 0.00
C GLY A 44 -3.04 -6.31 -0.65
N PRO A 45 -3.17 -7.11 -1.71
CA PRO A 45 -2.04 -7.75 -2.35
C PRO A 45 -1.10 -6.73 -3.01
N TYR A 46 0.16 -7.11 -3.21
CA TYR A 46 1.03 -6.38 -4.14
C TYR A 46 0.50 -6.46 -5.57
N ARG A 47 1.04 -5.60 -6.44
CA ARG A 47 0.66 -5.50 -7.87
C ARG A 47 -0.80 -5.05 -8.10
N ASN A 48 -1.39 -4.45 -7.07
CA ASN A 48 -2.77 -3.97 -7.01
C ASN A 48 -2.84 -2.42 -6.98
N LEU A 49 -2.10 -1.77 -7.89
CA LEU A 49 -1.99 -0.31 -8.07
C LEU A 49 -1.46 0.52 -6.90
N THR A 50 -1.16 -0.06 -5.74
CA THR A 50 -0.76 0.69 -4.54
C THR A 50 0.44 1.63 -4.74
N THR A 51 1.40 1.29 -5.60
CA THR A 51 2.50 2.21 -5.96
C THR A 51 2.02 3.39 -6.80
N LEU A 52 1.15 3.17 -7.79
CA LEU A 52 0.58 4.24 -8.60
C LEU A 52 -0.27 5.16 -7.74
N THR A 53 -1.11 4.60 -6.87
CA THR A 53 -1.90 5.35 -5.88
C THR A 53 -1.01 6.19 -4.98
N ALA A 54 0.10 5.64 -4.46
CA ALA A 54 1.03 6.39 -3.63
C ALA A 54 1.68 7.55 -4.40
N GLY A 55 2.01 7.35 -5.68
CA GLY A 55 2.53 8.39 -6.56
C GLY A 55 1.52 9.52 -6.78
N ILE A 56 0.27 9.16 -7.09
CA ILE A 56 -0.86 10.10 -7.23
C ILE A 56 -1.08 10.88 -5.92
N VAL A 57 -1.12 10.21 -4.78
CA VAL A 57 -1.29 10.88 -3.47
C VAL A 57 -0.12 11.82 -3.20
N ALA A 58 1.11 11.49 -3.59
CA ALA A 58 2.28 12.34 -3.38
C ALA A 58 2.34 13.58 -4.29
N LEU A 59 1.52 13.63 -5.35
CA LEU A 59 1.30 14.83 -6.15
C LEU A 59 0.37 15.84 -5.45
N HIS A 60 -0.28 15.47 -4.35
CA HIS A 60 -1.09 16.40 -3.57
C HIS A 60 -0.18 17.29 -2.71
N PRO A 61 -0.42 18.62 -2.63
CA PRO A 61 0.46 19.55 -1.92
C PRO A 61 0.63 19.25 -0.43
N THR A 62 -0.38 18.67 0.22
CA THR A 62 -0.40 18.40 1.67
C THR A 62 -0.34 16.92 2.04
N CYS A 63 -0.05 16.03 1.09
CA CYS A 63 0.10 14.60 1.35
C CYS A 63 1.57 14.19 1.27
N GLN A 64 2.04 13.49 2.31
CA GLN A 64 3.36 12.88 2.34
C GLN A 64 3.23 11.36 2.17
N ALA A 65 3.94 10.79 1.19
CA ALA A 65 3.92 9.35 0.94
C ALA A 65 5.21 8.67 1.38
N LEU A 66 5.10 7.67 2.26
CA LEU A 66 6.15 6.71 2.56
C LEU A 66 5.97 5.47 1.70
N ASN A 67 7.01 5.10 0.95
CA ASN A 67 7.06 3.86 0.19
C ASN A 67 7.84 2.80 0.96
N HIS A 68 7.23 1.63 1.19
CA HIS A 68 7.78 0.51 1.94
C HIS A 68 8.22 0.87 3.37
N ALA A 69 9.32 0.27 3.87
CA ALA A 69 9.84 0.38 5.23
C ALA A 69 9.16 -0.52 6.29
N GLY A 70 8.39 -1.54 5.87
CA GLY A 70 7.81 -2.54 6.77
C GLY A 70 8.84 -3.17 7.71
N GLU A 71 10.00 -3.59 7.20
CA GLU A 71 11.08 -4.20 8.01
C GLU A 71 11.59 -3.28 9.13
N ARG A 72 11.64 -1.97 8.89
CA ARG A 72 12.13 -0.99 9.88
C ARG A 72 11.08 -0.67 10.94
N ILE A 73 9.80 -0.72 10.56
CA ILE A 73 8.68 -0.38 11.43
C ILE A 73 8.26 -1.59 12.27
N PHE A 74 7.95 -2.72 11.64
CA PHE A 74 7.43 -3.90 12.36
C PHE A 74 8.44 -4.51 13.34
N ASN A 75 9.74 -4.46 13.02
CA ASN A 75 10.79 -4.98 13.90
C ASN A 75 11.21 -4.00 15.01
N ASN A 76 10.67 -2.77 15.03
CA ASN A 76 10.97 -1.79 16.06
C ASN A 76 9.78 -1.61 17.00
N LYS A 77 9.91 -2.08 18.24
CA LYS A 77 8.87 -1.99 19.28
C LYS A 77 8.40 -0.56 19.59
N GLN A 78 9.23 0.45 19.31
CA GLN A 78 8.87 1.86 19.50
C GLN A 78 8.09 2.46 18.33
N LEU A 79 8.01 1.76 17.19
CA LEU A 79 7.32 2.20 15.97
C LEU A 79 6.13 1.32 15.63
N ASN A 80 6.16 0.04 16.01
CA ASN A 80 5.11 -0.91 15.68
C ASN A 80 3.87 -0.71 16.57
N PHE A 81 3.00 0.23 16.20
CA PHE A 81 1.78 0.51 16.95
C PHE A 81 0.75 -0.64 16.88
N PHE A 82 0.92 -1.62 16.01
CA PHE A 82 0.03 -2.78 15.92
C PHE A 82 0.29 -3.83 17.00
N SER A 83 1.50 -3.92 17.59
CA SER A 83 1.80 -4.93 18.61
C SER A 83 1.17 -4.64 19.97
N ASP A 84 1.11 -3.37 20.35
CA ASP A 84 0.63 -2.89 21.64
C ASP A 84 0.37 -1.38 21.52
N TYR A 85 -0.85 -1.06 21.09
CA TYR A 85 -1.24 0.29 20.70
C TYR A 85 -1.23 1.29 21.88
N THR A 86 -0.50 2.39 21.70
CA THR A 86 -0.62 3.63 22.46
C THR A 86 -0.54 4.82 21.52
N ASP A 87 -1.08 5.96 21.93
CA ASP A 87 -1.06 7.17 21.10
C ASP A 87 0.37 7.68 20.90
N GLU A 88 1.24 7.53 21.90
CA GLU A 88 2.66 7.90 21.80
C GLU A 88 3.41 7.05 20.77
N LYS A 89 3.10 5.75 20.69
CA LYS A 89 3.71 4.85 19.72
C LYS A 89 3.22 5.13 18.30
N PHE A 90 1.93 5.43 18.17
CA PHE A 90 1.36 5.88 16.91
C PHE A 90 1.99 7.19 16.43
N ASP A 91 2.11 8.18 17.31
CA ASP A 91 2.77 9.46 17.00
C ASP A 91 4.24 9.25 16.62
N MET A 92 4.95 8.33 17.29
CA MET A 92 6.33 8.01 16.95
C MET A 92 6.43 7.31 15.59
N PHE A 93 5.52 6.39 15.28
CA PHE A 93 5.39 5.82 13.93
C PHE A 93 5.22 6.91 12.87
N VAL A 94 4.27 7.82 13.08
CA VAL A 94 3.97 8.91 12.13
C VAL A 94 5.19 9.78 11.89
N ARG A 95 5.83 10.25 12.97
CA ARG A 95 7.04 11.07 12.91
C ARG A 95 8.17 10.36 12.16
N TYR A 96 8.36 9.08 12.43
CA TYR A 96 9.35 8.26 11.73
C TYR A 96 9.02 8.08 10.26
N ALA A 97 7.75 7.84 9.93
CA ALA A 97 7.32 7.62 8.56
C ALA A 97 7.50 8.87 7.69
N ILE A 98 7.13 10.06 8.19
CA ILE A 98 7.39 11.34 7.53
C ILE A 98 8.91 11.60 7.39
N TYR A 99 9.68 11.34 8.45
CA TYR A 99 11.14 11.47 8.40
C TYR A 99 11.77 10.56 7.34
N ALA A 100 11.29 9.31 7.26
CA ALA A 100 11.78 8.31 6.34
C ALA A 100 11.35 8.60 4.90
N SER A 101 10.16 9.15 4.67
CA SER A 101 9.69 9.52 3.33
C SER A 101 10.49 10.66 2.70
N GLY A 102 11.11 11.53 3.50
CA GLY A 102 12.04 12.55 2.99
C GLY A 102 13.44 12.04 2.61
N ARG A 103 13.67 10.71 2.65
CA ARG A 103 14.99 10.08 2.41
C ARG A 103 14.81 8.61 1.99
N GLY A 104 15.86 7.80 2.12
CA GLY A 104 15.77 6.34 1.98
C GLY A 104 16.34 5.85 0.66
N ARG A 105 15.87 4.68 0.22
CA ARG A 105 16.33 4.02 -1.02
C ARG A 105 15.28 3.03 -1.53
N GLU A 106 15.45 2.56 -2.75
CA GLU A 106 14.61 1.52 -3.35
C GLU A 106 14.62 0.22 -2.53
N GLY A 107 13.58 -0.59 -2.71
CA GLY A 107 13.44 -1.91 -2.08
C GLY A 107 12.85 -1.89 -0.67
N PRO A 108 13.03 -2.97 0.12
CA PRO A 108 12.33 -3.18 1.39
C PRO A 108 12.72 -2.17 2.49
N TYR A 109 13.90 -1.55 2.37
CA TYR A 109 14.33 -0.48 3.27
C TYR A 109 13.36 0.73 3.24
N GLY A 110 12.78 1.00 2.08
CA GLY A 110 11.81 2.06 1.85
C GLY A 110 12.34 3.48 1.97
N GLY A 111 11.43 4.44 1.83
CA GLY A 111 11.73 5.87 1.84
C GLY A 111 10.77 6.68 0.99
N SER A 112 11.29 7.70 0.32
CA SER A 112 10.54 8.51 -0.64
C SER A 112 9.85 7.65 -1.68
N VAL A 113 8.61 8.01 -1.99
CA VAL A 113 7.86 7.41 -3.10
C VAL A 113 8.52 7.63 -4.45
N THR A 114 9.36 8.66 -4.58
CA THR A 114 10.14 8.94 -5.80
C THR A 114 11.18 7.86 -6.11
N TYR A 115 11.48 6.97 -5.16
CA TYR A 115 12.30 5.76 -5.36
C TYR A 115 11.48 4.53 -5.74
N SER A 116 10.20 4.70 -6.11
CA SER A 116 9.36 3.60 -6.54
C SER A 116 9.37 3.45 -8.06
N HIS A 117 8.99 2.27 -8.55
CA HIS A 117 8.92 2.00 -9.99
C HIS A 117 7.93 2.91 -10.74
N ALA A 118 6.94 3.50 -10.05
CA ALA A 118 6.04 4.48 -10.64
C ALA A 118 6.74 5.79 -11.02
N PHE A 119 7.93 6.06 -10.49
CA PHE A 119 8.79 7.19 -10.83
C PHE A 119 9.97 6.80 -11.74
N GLY A 120 9.94 5.60 -12.33
CA GLY A 120 10.93 5.19 -13.31
C GLY A 120 10.94 6.09 -14.56
N ASN A 121 12.02 6.04 -15.34
CA ASN A 121 12.29 6.91 -16.50
C ASN A 121 11.19 6.93 -17.60
N GLN A 122 10.19 6.08 -17.53
CA GLN A 122 9.11 5.95 -18.52
C GLN A 122 7.78 6.54 -18.03
N HIS A 123 7.71 7.07 -16.79
CA HIS A 123 6.46 7.55 -16.20
C HIS A 123 6.42 9.08 -16.07
N LYS A 124 5.28 9.64 -16.47
CA LYS A 124 4.97 11.08 -16.36
C LYS A 124 5.02 11.61 -14.92
N LEU A 125 4.83 10.73 -13.92
CA LEU A 125 4.86 11.07 -12.50
C LEU A 125 6.15 11.79 -12.07
N THR A 126 7.30 11.41 -12.62
CA THR A 126 8.57 12.05 -12.28
C THR A 126 8.63 13.49 -12.75
N GLU A 127 8.16 13.75 -13.97
CA GLU A 127 8.10 15.10 -14.54
C GLU A 127 7.08 15.95 -13.80
N MET A 128 5.89 15.41 -13.53
CA MET A 128 4.83 16.07 -12.76
C MET A 128 5.31 16.45 -11.35
N TYR A 129 5.94 15.52 -10.64
CA TYR A 129 6.44 15.79 -9.28
C TYR A 129 7.56 16.81 -9.28
N LYS A 130 8.54 16.70 -10.20
CA LYS A 130 9.63 17.69 -10.31
C LYS A 130 9.11 19.07 -10.70
N SER A 131 8.12 19.15 -11.58
CA SER A 131 7.50 20.43 -11.95
C SER A 131 6.79 21.09 -10.76
N ALA A 132 6.20 20.31 -9.86
CA ALA A 132 5.46 20.82 -8.72
C ALA A 132 6.36 21.13 -7.50
N TYR A 133 7.42 20.34 -7.28
CA TYR A 133 8.18 20.35 -6.03
C TYR A 133 9.70 20.40 -6.20
N GLY A 134 10.23 20.39 -7.44
CA GLY A 134 11.67 20.31 -7.70
C GLY A 134 12.29 19.06 -7.07
N ASP A 135 13.36 19.27 -6.29
CA ASP A 135 14.08 18.20 -5.56
C ASP A 135 13.55 18.00 -4.13
N GLN A 136 12.46 18.68 -3.74
CA GLN A 136 11.90 18.58 -2.40
C GLN A 136 11.19 17.23 -2.19
N LEU A 137 11.72 16.41 -1.29
CA LEU A 137 11.15 15.08 -0.95
C LEU A 137 10.13 15.11 0.18
N MET A 138 10.08 16.21 0.94
CA MET A 138 9.20 16.37 2.09
C MET A 138 8.39 17.65 1.94
N LYS A 139 7.06 17.58 2.04
CA LYS A 139 6.18 18.76 1.92
C LYS A 139 6.36 19.72 3.09
N ASP A 140 6.10 21.00 2.86
CA ASP A 140 6.17 22.04 3.90
C ASP A 140 5.06 21.89 4.94
N THR A 141 3.87 21.49 4.50
CA THR A 141 2.71 21.21 5.34
C THR A 141 2.19 19.81 5.01
N ILE A 142 1.92 19.01 6.04
CA ILE A 142 1.48 17.61 5.89
C ILE A 142 0.16 17.44 6.64
N HIS A 143 -0.95 17.38 5.90
CA HIS A 143 -2.27 17.05 6.44
C HIS A 143 -2.52 15.53 6.43
N CYS A 144 -1.93 14.80 5.48
CA CYS A 144 -2.07 13.36 5.36
C CYS A 144 -0.71 12.67 5.22
N LEU A 145 -0.48 11.63 6.02
CA LEU A 145 0.58 10.66 5.81
C LEU A 145 -0.01 9.42 5.12
N PHE A 146 0.53 9.06 3.95
CA PHE A 146 0.15 7.87 3.22
C PHE A 146 1.28 6.83 3.27
N TRP A 147 1.02 5.65 3.82
CA TRP A 147 2.00 4.56 3.90
C TRP A 147 1.66 3.44 2.93
N LYS A 148 2.51 3.32 1.90
CA LYS A 148 2.44 2.26 0.90
C LYS A 148 3.27 1.06 1.37
N GLU A 149 2.63 0.11 2.02
CA GLU A 149 3.19 -1.19 2.41
C GLU A 149 2.09 -2.27 2.49
N SER A 150 1.30 -2.40 1.43
CA SER A 150 -0.02 -3.07 1.46
C SER A 150 -0.01 -4.50 1.99
N MET A 151 0.74 -5.38 1.33
CA MET A 151 0.68 -6.82 1.61
C MET A 151 1.33 -7.17 2.96
N ALA A 152 2.43 -6.51 3.32
CA ALA A 152 3.08 -6.75 4.61
C ALA A 152 2.25 -6.22 5.78
N VAL A 153 1.59 -5.06 5.66
CA VAL A 153 0.62 -4.59 6.66
C VAL A 153 -0.53 -5.58 6.82
N SER A 154 -1.14 -6.01 5.71
CA SER A 154 -2.26 -6.96 5.72
C SER A 154 -1.88 -8.31 6.36
N THR A 155 -0.70 -8.82 5.99
CA THR A 155 -0.14 -10.06 6.55
C THR A 155 0.14 -9.90 8.04
N TYR A 156 0.73 -8.77 8.46
CA TYR A 156 1.02 -8.51 9.86
C TYR A 156 -0.25 -8.50 10.72
N ILE A 157 -1.29 -7.78 10.27
CA ILE A 157 -2.58 -7.68 10.96
C ILE A 157 -3.18 -9.07 11.18
N ARG A 158 -3.20 -9.92 10.15
CA ARG A 158 -3.73 -11.30 10.28
C ARG A 158 -2.86 -12.19 11.16
N ALA A 159 -1.56 -12.24 10.89
CA ALA A 159 -0.62 -13.14 11.57
C ALA A 159 -0.54 -12.88 13.08
N HIS A 160 -0.76 -11.63 13.51
CA HIS A 160 -0.74 -11.24 14.93
C HIS A 160 -2.13 -11.02 15.51
N SER A 161 -3.21 -11.33 14.75
CA SER A 161 -4.60 -11.14 15.17
C SER A 161 -4.84 -9.76 15.77
N VAL A 162 -4.36 -8.72 15.07
CA VAL A 162 -4.43 -7.33 15.52
C VAL A 162 -5.90 -6.92 15.70
N ASP A 163 -6.23 -6.43 16.89
CA ASP A 163 -7.56 -5.88 17.19
C ASP A 163 -7.70 -4.46 16.60
N LEU A 164 -8.06 -4.40 15.32
CA LEU A 164 -8.31 -3.15 14.63
C LEU A 164 -9.46 -2.35 15.25
N GLY A 165 -10.47 -3.01 15.82
CA GLY A 165 -11.60 -2.33 16.45
C GLY A 165 -11.15 -1.51 17.66
N ASN A 166 -10.33 -2.10 18.53
CA ASN A 166 -9.73 -1.40 19.66
C ASN A 166 -8.84 -0.22 19.20
N ILE A 167 -7.99 -0.44 18.19
CA ILE A 167 -7.12 0.64 17.65
C ILE A 167 -7.96 1.78 17.08
N LEU A 168 -8.93 1.49 16.22
CA LEU A 168 -9.76 2.49 15.55
C LEU A 168 -10.70 3.23 16.50
N SER A 169 -11.10 2.59 17.61
CA SER A 169 -11.88 3.25 18.67
C SER A 169 -11.08 4.32 19.42
N ARG A 170 -9.75 4.18 19.45
CA ARG A 170 -8.82 5.09 20.15
C ARG A 170 -8.13 6.07 19.19
N ASN A 171 -7.97 5.70 17.92
CA ASN A 171 -7.30 6.48 16.90
C ASN A 171 -8.28 6.99 15.84
N ASN A 172 -8.55 8.29 15.85
CA ASN A 172 -9.45 8.91 14.88
C ASN A 172 -8.80 9.25 13.52
N LYS A 173 -7.47 9.21 13.42
CA LYS A 173 -6.71 9.60 12.23
C LYS A 173 -6.41 8.43 11.29
N LEU A 174 -6.31 7.21 11.84
CA LEU A 174 -5.94 6.01 11.10
C LEU A 174 -7.02 5.60 10.10
N ARG A 175 -6.61 5.36 8.87
CA ARG A 175 -7.47 5.03 7.73
C ARG A 175 -6.79 3.96 6.87
N PHE A 176 -7.58 3.19 6.14
CA PHE A 176 -7.12 2.09 5.31
C PHE A 176 -7.64 2.23 3.88
N LEU A 177 -6.76 2.04 2.90
CA LEU A 177 -7.11 2.15 1.49
C LEU A 177 -6.71 0.89 0.74
N MET A 178 -7.56 0.44 -0.17
CA MET A 178 -7.23 -0.66 -1.09
C MET A 178 -7.69 -0.30 -2.51
N PRO A 179 -6.75 -0.03 -3.44
CA PRO A 179 -7.11 0.02 -4.85
C PRO A 179 -7.48 -1.39 -5.30
N VAL A 180 -8.37 -1.53 -6.28
CA VAL A 180 -8.75 -2.84 -6.84
C VAL A 180 -8.45 -2.86 -8.32
N ARG A 181 -7.33 -3.50 -8.67
CA ARG A 181 -6.98 -3.91 -10.03
C ARG A 181 -7.75 -5.18 -10.40
N ASN A 182 -7.94 -5.44 -11.68
CA ASN A 182 -8.39 -6.74 -12.19
C ASN A 182 -7.68 -7.90 -11.43
N PRO A 183 -8.41 -8.69 -10.63
CA PRO A 183 -7.81 -9.73 -9.79
C PRO A 183 -7.04 -10.80 -10.58
N LEU A 184 -7.46 -11.10 -11.82
CA LEU A 184 -6.74 -12.01 -12.71
C LEU A 184 -5.37 -11.46 -13.11
N ASP A 185 -5.33 -10.19 -13.53
CA ASP A 185 -4.07 -9.49 -13.84
C ASP A 185 -3.16 -9.40 -12.62
N CYS A 186 -3.75 -9.17 -11.44
CA CYS A 186 -3.04 -9.12 -10.18
C CYS A 186 -2.42 -10.49 -9.85
N ALA A 187 -3.17 -11.58 -10.00
CA ALA A 187 -2.69 -12.93 -9.75
C ALA A 187 -1.54 -13.32 -10.69
N VAL A 188 -1.73 -13.13 -12.01
CA VAL A 188 -0.69 -13.38 -13.03
C VAL A 188 0.55 -12.53 -12.75
N SER A 189 0.37 -11.26 -12.42
CA SER A 189 1.50 -10.38 -12.14
C SER A 189 2.25 -10.76 -10.86
N ASN A 190 1.58 -11.22 -9.80
CA ASN A 190 2.25 -11.69 -8.58
C ASN A 190 3.05 -12.96 -8.87
N ILE A 191 2.49 -13.91 -9.61
CA ILE A 191 3.19 -15.14 -10.00
C ILE A 191 4.38 -14.84 -10.90
N LYS A 192 4.27 -13.89 -11.83
CA LYS A 192 5.41 -13.51 -12.68
C LYS A 192 6.57 -12.91 -11.88
N PHE A 193 6.29 -12.13 -10.84
CA PHE A 193 7.31 -11.41 -10.07
C PHE A 193 7.87 -12.21 -8.89
N PHE A 194 7.03 -13.01 -8.23
CA PHE A 194 7.38 -13.75 -7.02
C PHE A 194 7.30 -15.27 -7.20
N GLY A 195 6.88 -15.75 -8.38
CA GLY A 195 6.84 -17.17 -8.70
C GLY A 195 8.21 -17.80 -8.55
N GLY A 196 8.33 -18.72 -7.57
CA GLY A 196 9.62 -19.31 -7.24
C GLY A 196 10.15 -18.92 -5.87
N THR A 197 9.66 -17.84 -5.25
CA THR A 197 10.16 -17.35 -3.96
C THR A 197 9.30 -17.85 -2.80
N GLU A 198 9.93 -18.00 -1.63
CA GLU A 198 9.22 -18.29 -0.36
C GLU A 198 8.20 -17.19 -0.04
N GLN A 199 8.49 -15.96 -0.45
CA GLN A 199 7.62 -14.80 -0.27
C GLN A 199 6.22 -15.00 -0.91
N LEU A 200 6.12 -15.61 -2.09
CA LEU A 200 4.81 -15.93 -2.68
C LEU A 200 4.05 -16.95 -1.82
N ASP A 201 4.75 -17.99 -1.38
CA ASP A 201 4.17 -19.08 -0.62
C ASP A 201 3.70 -18.61 0.77
N GLU A 202 4.47 -17.75 1.44
CA GLU A 202 4.12 -17.13 2.72
C GLU A 202 2.91 -16.20 2.60
N PHE A 203 2.91 -15.30 1.62
CA PHE A 203 1.85 -14.29 1.51
C PHE A 203 0.50 -14.85 1.09
N PHE A 204 0.50 -15.84 0.21
CA PHE A 204 -0.73 -16.48 -0.27
C PHE A 204 -1.00 -17.83 0.42
N MET A 205 -0.24 -18.16 1.48
CA MET A 205 -0.36 -19.39 2.27
C MET A 205 -0.40 -20.67 1.40
N LEU A 206 0.45 -20.72 0.36
CA LEU A 206 0.47 -21.81 -0.61
C LEU A 206 1.09 -23.06 0.02
N LYS A 207 0.28 -24.10 0.26
CA LYS A 207 0.76 -25.40 0.79
C LYS A 207 1.43 -26.28 -0.26
N ASN A 208 1.06 -26.10 -1.53
CA ASN A 208 1.69 -26.75 -2.69
C ASN A 208 1.49 -25.86 -3.93
N ARG A 209 2.25 -26.16 -4.99
CA ARG A 209 2.21 -25.38 -6.24
C ARG A 209 1.34 -26.00 -7.34
N GLN A 210 0.36 -26.83 -6.98
CA GLN A 210 -0.68 -27.22 -7.94
C GLN A 210 -1.71 -26.09 -8.04
N ASN A 211 -2.09 -25.71 -9.26
CA ASN A 211 -3.06 -24.65 -9.52
C ASN A 211 -2.74 -23.31 -8.81
N VAL A 212 -1.46 -22.93 -8.78
CA VAL A 212 -0.99 -21.69 -8.10
C VAL A 212 -1.80 -20.47 -8.53
N LEU A 213 -2.15 -20.35 -9.81
CA LEU A 213 -2.96 -19.23 -10.30
C LEU A 213 -4.31 -19.14 -9.57
N ILE A 214 -5.04 -20.24 -9.46
CA ILE A 214 -6.35 -20.28 -8.81
C ILE A 214 -6.22 -20.01 -7.32
N LYS A 215 -5.18 -20.55 -6.66
CA LYS A 215 -4.90 -20.29 -5.24
C LYS A 215 -4.59 -18.82 -4.95
N VAL A 216 -3.73 -18.21 -5.78
CA VAL A 216 -3.38 -16.78 -5.65
C VAL A 216 -4.61 -15.92 -5.92
N LEU A 217 -5.40 -16.25 -6.95
CA LEU A 217 -6.66 -15.57 -7.26
C LEU A 217 -7.65 -15.63 -6.10
N GLU A 218 -7.88 -16.82 -5.55
CA GLU A 218 -8.76 -17.04 -4.40
C GLU A 218 -8.33 -16.17 -3.20
N ALA A 219 -7.03 -16.18 -2.86
CA ALA A 219 -6.50 -15.40 -1.76
C ALA A 219 -6.60 -13.87 -1.99
N ILE A 220 -6.47 -13.40 -3.23
CA ILE A 220 -6.72 -11.98 -3.59
C ILE A 220 -8.19 -11.61 -3.33
N LEU A 221 -9.12 -12.49 -3.71
CA LEU A 221 -10.55 -12.26 -3.50
C LEU A 221 -10.93 -12.34 -2.02
N ASP A 222 -10.32 -13.25 -1.25
CA ASP A 222 -10.54 -13.35 0.20
C ASP A 222 -10.03 -12.10 0.95
N GLU A 223 -8.91 -11.53 0.50
CA GLU A 223 -8.40 -10.27 1.03
C GLU A 223 -9.37 -9.12 0.75
N LEU A 224 -9.86 -8.99 -0.49
CA LEU A 224 -10.83 -7.97 -0.86
C LEU A 224 -12.12 -8.13 -0.07
N ARG A 225 -12.61 -9.36 0.08
CA ARG A 225 -13.77 -9.68 0.91
C ARG A 225 -13.59 -9.20 2.36
N SER A 226 -12.47 -9.54 2.98
CA SER A 226 -12.14 -9.15 4.35
C SER A 226 -12.09 -7.62 4.50
N PHE A 227 -11.59 -6.91 3.49
CA PHE A 227 -11.58 -5.45 3.48
C PHE A 227 -12.99 -4.86 3.45
N LEU A 228 -13.89 -5.41 2.63
CA LEU A 228 -15.29 -4.97 2.58
C LEU A 228 -16.02 -5.25 3.90
N ASP A 229 -15.74 -6.38 4.57
CA ASP A 229 -16.26 -6.66 5.91
C ASP A 229 -15.82 -5.59 6.93
N TRP A 230 -14.56 -5.14 6.88
CA TRP A 230 -14.11 -4.04 7.72
C TRP A 230 -14.72 -2.68 7.35
N GLN A 231 -14.95 -2.43 6.06
CA GLN A 231 -15.60 -1.21 5.63
C GLN A 231 -17.07 -1.15 6.09
N GLU A 232 -17.80 -2.26 6.03
CA GLU A 232 -19.17 -2.31 6.56
C GLU A 232 -19.19 -1.95 8.05
N GLN A 233 -18.22 -2.44 8.82
CA GLN A 233 -18.08 -2.15 10.25
C GLN A 233 -17.59 -0.71 10.53
N TYR A 234 -16.69 -0.19 9.70
CA TYR A 234 -16.03 1.11 9.89
C TYR A 234 -16.00 1.95 8.60
N PRO A 235 -17.16 2.41 8.09
CA PRO A 235 -17.29 2.95 6.73
C PRO A 235 -16.48 4.21 6.47
N LYS A 236 -16.16 5.01 7.50
CA LYS A 236 -15.33 6.22 7.39
C LYS A 236 -13.82 5.94 7.57
N ARG A 237 -13.43 4.68 7.74
CA ARG A 237 -12.05 4.26 8.00
C ARG A 237 -11.47 3.42 6.88
N PHE A 238 -12.30 2.90 5.98
CA PHE A 238 -11.89 2.06 4.86
C PHE A 238 -12.42 2.65 3.55
N PHE A 239 -11.55 2.73 2.55
CA PHE A 239 -11.88 3.21 1.22
C PHE A 239 -11.29 2.30 0.16
N TYR A 240 -12.06 2.00 -0.87
CA TYR A 240 -11.59 1.26 -2.03
C TYR A 240 -12.10 1.92 -3.30
N TYR A 241 -11.43 1.67 -4.41
CA TYR A 241 -11.89 2.03 -5.73
C TYR A 241 -11.41 0.97 -6.73
N PHE A 242 -12.17 0.76 -7.79
CA PHE A 242 -11.76 -0.14 -8.86
C PHE A 242 -11.03 0.61 -9.96
N GLU A 243 -10.06 -0.04 -10.62
CA GLU A 243 -9.21 0.62 -11.61
C GLU A 243 -9.99 1.19 -12.81
N HIS A 244 -11.06 0.54 -13.24
CA HIS A 244 -11.93 1.00 -14.33
C HIS A 244 -12.88 2.13 -13.93
N GLU A 245 -12.94 2.51 -12.65
CA GLU A 245 -13.76 3.63 -12.14
C GLU A 245 -12.88 4.83 -11.77
N PHE A 246 -11.62 4.84 -12.17
CA PHE A 246 -10.70 5.91 -11.77
C PHE A 246 -10.94 7.18 -12.59
N GLU A 247 -11.79 8.04 -12.04
CA GLU A 247 -12.17 9.32 -12.62
C GLU A 247 -12.08 10.46 -11.59
N ARG A 248 -12.47 11.67 -12.00
CA ARG A 248 -12.40 12.85 -11.14
C ARG A 248 -13.18 12.67 -9.83
N GLU A 249 -14.34 12.03 -9.89
CA GLU A 249 -15.15 11.74 -8.70
C GLU A 249 -14.39 10.85 -7.70
N THR A 250 -13.69 9.82 -8.19
CA THR A 250 -12.82 8.97 -7.36
C THR A 250 -11.72 9.78 -6.66
N LEU A 251 -11.15 10.79 -7.33
CA LEU A 251 -10.15 11.67 -6.72
C LEU A 251 -10.74 12.60 -5.65
N LEU A 252 -11.94 13.12 -5.86
CA LEU A 252 -12.64 13.93 -4.85
C LEU A 252 -12.97 13.09 -3.61
N ASN A 253 -13.50 11.88 -3.82
CA ASN A 253 -13.80 10.94 -2.74
C ASN A 253 -12.52 10.52 -2.01
N LEU A 254 -11.41 10.36 -2.73
CA LEU A 254 -10.11 10.10 -2.12
C LEU A 254 -9.61 11.29 -1.29
N ALA A 255 -9.74 12.54 -1.77
CA ALA A 255 -9.35 13.72 -1.00
C ALA A 255 -10.17 13.84 0.30
N GLU A 256 -11.49 13.66 0.21
CA GLU A 256 -12.36 13.60 1.39
C GLU A 256 -11.95 12.48 2.35
N PHE A 257 -11.75 11.27 1.82
CA PHE A 257 -11.29 10.13 2.62
C PHE A 257 -9.93 10.35 3.24
N LEU A 258 -9.04 11.16 2.65
CA LEU A 258 -7.75 11.54 3.22
C LEU A 258 -7.82 12.81 4.07
N ASP A 259 -9.00 13.45 4.19
CA ASP A 259 -9.22 14.69 4.94
C ASP A 259 -8.23 15.78 4.54
N VAL A 260 -8.13 15.93 3.22
CA VAL A 260 -7.39 16.99 2.54
C VAL A 260 -8.31 17.72 1.57
N GLU A 261 -7.99 18.99 1.35
CA GLU A 261 -8.71 19.86 0.44
C GLU A 261 -8.45 19.42 -1.00
N PRO A 262 -9.47 19.25 -1.86
CA PRO A 262 -9.24 18.97 -3.27
C PRO A 262 -8.37 20.06 -3.91
N ASP A 263 -7.36 19.64 -4.68
CA ASP A 263 -6.52 20.52 -5.47
C ASP A 263 -6.73 20.22 -6.96
N GLU A 264 -7.15 21.23 -7.74
CA GLU A 264 -7.49 21.02 -9.16
C GLU A 264 -6.29 20.54 -9.98
N LYS A 265 -5.09 21.05 -9.68
CA LYS A 265 -3.89 20.67 -10.42
C LYS A 265 -3.49 19.23 -10.11
N TRP A 266 -3.63 18.83 -8.86
CA TRP A 266 -3.49 17.44 -8.43
C TRP A 266 -4.49 16.54 -9.15
N CYS A 267 -5.76 16.94 -9.24
CA CYS A 267 -6.77 16.15 -9.95
C CYS A 267 -6.40 15.93 -11.42
N GLU A 268 -6.04 17.00 -12.14
CA GLU A 268 -5.58 16.92 -13.54
C GLU A 268 -4.38 16.00 -13.70
N ASN A 269 -3.32 16.24 -12.91
CA ASN A 269 -2.08 15.47 -13.00
C ASN A 269 -2.32 13.99 -12.65
N SER A 270 -3.22 13.71 -11.70
CA SER A 270 -3.54 12.35 -11.27
C SER A 270 -4.28 11.56 -12.33
N LEU A 271 -5.24 12.19 -13.01
CA LEU A 271 -5.94 11.57 -14.15
C LEU A 271 -4.97 11.32 -15.31
N GLU A 272 -4.08 12.26 -15.60
CA GLU A 272 -3.07 12.08 -16.64
C GLU A 272 -2.05 10.98 -16.29
N ALA A 273 -1.69 10.83 -15.01
CA ALA A 273 -0.77 9.80 -14.54
C ALA A 273 -1.40 8.41 -14.53
N PHE A 274 -2.73 8.31 -14.41
CA PHE A 274 -3.47 7.06 -14.37
C PHE A 274 -3.71 6.49 -15.78
N ASP A 275 -2.64 6.16 -16.50
CA ASP A 275 -2.70 5.48 -17.80
C ASP A 275 -2.47 3.97 -17.60
N MET A 276 -3.56 3.25 -17.31
CA MET A 276 -3.55 1.81 -17.09
C MET A 276 -4.11 1.09 -18.32
N LYS A 277 -3.29 0.21 -18.91
CA LYS A 277 -3.73 -0.72 -19.96
C LYS A 277 -3.52 -2.14 -19.45
N SER A 278 -4.57 -2.97 -19.52
CA SER A 278 -4.41 -4.41 -19.26
C SER A 278 -3.46 -5.00 -20.32
N ARG A 279 -2.63 -5.95 -19.90
CA ARG A 279 -1.61 -6.58 -20.76
C ARG A 279 -1.71 -8.10 -20.80
N TYR A 280 -2.70 -8.68 -20.12
CA TYR A 280 -2.81 -10.11 -19.95
C TYR A 280 -4.07 -10.63 -20.63
N GLN A 281 -3.92 -11.73 -21.35
CA GLN A 281 -5.04 -12.53 -21.83
C GLN A 281 -5.23 -13.69 -20.85
N HIS A 282 -6.49 -13.97 -20.54
CA HIS A 282 -6.86 -15.03 -19.60
C HIS A 282 -7.62 -16.12 -20.33
N ALA A 283 -7.33 -17.39 -20.00
CA ALA A 283 -8.07 -18.51 -20.54
C ALA A 283 -9.52 -18.52 -20.03
N GLU A 284 -10.47 -18.93 -20.88
CA GLU A 284 -11.90 -18.98 -20.56
C GLU A 284 -12.18 -19.75 -19.27
N ALA A 285 -11.60 -20.94 -19.11
CA ALA A 285 -11.75 -21.72 -17.87
C ALA A 285 -11.29 -20.99 -16.60
N THR A 286 -10.28 -20.12 -16.70
CA THR A 286 -9.83 -19.30 -15.55
C THR A 286 -10.82 -18.16 -15.28
N VAL A 287 -11.37 -17.56 -16.32
CA VAL A 287 -12.42 -16.54 -16.24
C VAL A 287 -13.69 -17.12 -15.59
N ASP A 288 -14.09 -18.33 -15.97
CA ASP A 288 -15.25 -19.01 -15.38
C ASP A 288 -15.06 -19.26 -13.88
N ILE A 289 -13.87 -19.72 -13.46
CA ILE A 289 -13.55 -19.92 -12.05
C ILE A 289 -13.55 -18.59 -11.30
N TYR A 290 -13.01 -17.52 -11.89
CA TYR A 290 -13.05 -16.18 -11.32
C TYR A 290 -14.49 -15.70 -11.11
N ASN A 291 -15.32 -15.76 -12.14
CA ASN A 291 -16.72 -15.33 -12.07
C ASN A 291 -17.47 -16.09 -10.97
N LYS A 292 -17.29 -17.41 -10.90
CA LYS A 292 -17.86 -18.24 -9.83
C LYS A 292 -17.41 -17.79 -8.44
N PHE A 293 -16.11 -17.55 -8.23
CA PHE A 293 -15.62 -17.06 -6.94
C PHE A 293 -16.18 -15.69 -6.58
N VAL A 294 -16.35 -14.79 -7.56
CA VAL A 294 -16.94 -13.47 -7.33
C VAL A 294 -18.40 -13.62 -6.88
N GLU A 295 -19.20 -14.39 -7.62
CA GLU A 295 -20.61 -14.62 -7.30
C GLU A 295 -20.80 -15.25 -5.91
N GLU A 296 -19.96 -16.24 -5.56
CA GLU A 296 -20.06 -16.93 -4.27
C GLU A 296 -19.57 -16.06 -3.09
N LYS A 297 -18.39 -15.44 -3.19
CA LYS A 297 -17.77 -14.71 -2.06
C LYS A 297 -18.39 -13.32 -1.85
N PHE A 298 -18.91 -12.69 -2.90
CA PHE A 298 -19.45 -11.33 -2.86
C PHE A 298 -20.97 -11.29 -2.96
N ALA A 299 -21.66 -12.42 -2.75
CA ALA A 299 -23.12 -12.49 -2.77
C ALA A 299 -23.80 -11.46 -1.85
N ILE A 300 -23.21 -11.14 -0.69
CA ILE A 300 -23.75 -10.12 0.23
C ILE A 300 -23.22 -8.70 -0.03
N PHE A 301 -22.35 -8.53 -1.01
CA PHE A 301 -21.85 -7.23 -1.50
C PHE A 301 -22.17 -7.07 -2.99
N PRO A 302 -23.46 -6.93 -3.37
CA PRO A 302 -23.88 -6.98 -4.77
C PRO A 302 -23.24 -5.90 -5.65
N GLU A 303 -23.00 -4.70 -5.11
CA GLU A 303 -22.31 -3.63 -5.85
C GLU A 303 -20.85 -4.01 -6.15
N ALA A 304 -20.11 -4.49 -5.16
CA ALA A 304 -18.74 -4.94 -5.34
C ALA A 304 -18.65 -6.15 -6.30
N SER A 305 -19.60 -7.09 -6.19
CA SER A 305 -19.73 -8.22 -7.11
C SER A 305 -19.93 -7.75 -8.55
N ALA A 306 -20.85 -6.81 -8.79
CA ALA A 306 -21.11 -6.28 -10.13
C ALA A 306 -19.85 -5.63 -10.73
N LYS A 307 -19.15 -4.80 -9.95
CA LYS A 307 -17.92 -4.13 -10.37
C LYS A 307 -16.78 -5.13 -10.63
N LEU A 308 -16.64 -6.18 -9.81
CA LEU A 308 -15.68 -7.25 -10.06
C LEU A 308 -15.94 -8.00 -11.36
N LEU A 309 -17.21 -8.31 -11.67
CA LEU A 309 -17.58 -9.00 -12.91
C LEU A 309 -17.36 -8.12 -14.16
N GLN A 310 -17.27 -6.80 -14.03
CA GLN A 310 -16.93 -5.94 -15.19
C GLN A 310 -15.54 -6.21 -15.76
N PHE A 311 -14.60 -6.75 -14.97
CA PHE A 311 -13.26 -7.11 -15.45
C PHE A 311 -13.23 -8.23 -16.49
N THR A 312 -14.28 -9.04 -16.55
CA THR A 312 -14.39 -10.18 -17.47
C THR A 312 -15.47 -9.97 -18.52
N ASN A 313 -16.23 -8.86 -18.44
CA ASN A 313 -17.21 -8.51 -19.46
C ASN A 313 -16.51 -8.10 -20.78
N PRO A 314 -16.95 -8.62 -21.95
CA PRO A 314 -16.31 -8.35 -23.24
C PRO A 314 -16.26 -6.87 -23.63
N VAL A 315 -17.16 -6.05 -23.10
CA VAL A 315 -17.28 -4.62 -23.40
C VAL A 315 -16.11 -3.81 -22.78
N SER A 316 -15.51 -4.31 -21.70
CA SER A 316 -14.47 -3.60 -20.93
C SER A 316 -13.04 -3.77 -21.49
N GLN A 317 -12.85 -4.57 -22.54
CA GLN A 317 -11.50 -4.86 -23.11
C GLN A 317 -11.10 -3.94 -24.27
N GLN A 318 -11.88 -2.90 -24.59
CA GLN A 318 -11.66 -2.01 -25.74
C GLN A 318 -11.26 -0.56 -25.42
N THR A 319 -11.06 -0.21 -24.15
CA THR A 319 -10.58 1.13 -23.72
C THR A 319 -9.17 1.05 -23.16
#